data_AF-A0AAV8APM8-F1
#
_entry.id   AF-A0AAV8APM8-F1
#
_cell.length_a   1.000
_cell.length_b   1.000
_cell.length_c   1.000
_cell.angle_alpha   90.00
_cell.angle_beta   90.00
_cell.angle_gamma   90.00
#
_symmetry.space_group_name_H-M   'P 1'
#
loop_
_entity.id
_entity.type
_entity.pdbx_description
1 polymer ?
#
loop_
_entity_poly.entity_id
_entity_poly.type
_entity_poly.pdbx_seq_one_letter_code
_entity_poly.pdbx_strand_id
1 'polypeptide(L)'
;MILSVLSSFALVSGLMVVRAKNPVHSVLFFILVFCNTSGLLILLGLDFFAMIFLVVYIGAIAVLFLFVVMMFNIQIAEIHEEVLRYLPVSGIIGLIFWWKCSSF
;
A
#
# COMPACT_ATOMS: atom_id res chain seq x y z
N MET A 1 5.69 -4.24 -24.62
CA MET A 1 6.65 -3.27 -24.07
C MET A 1 5.98 -2.21 -23.20
N ILE A 2 4.93 -1.53 -23.68
CA ILE A 2 4.24 -0.51 -22.87
C ILE A 2 3.55 -1.10 -21.61
N LEU A 3 3.03 -2.33 -21.70
CA LEU A 3 2.36 -3.05 -20.60
C LEU A 3 3.28 -3.28 -19.38
N SER A 4 4.54 -3.68 -19.63
CA SER A 4 5.52 -3.94 -18.56
C SER A 4 5.97 -2.65 -17.87
N VAL A 5 6.06 -1.54 -18.63
CA VAL A 5 6.39 -0.22 -18.07
C VAL A 5 5.27 0.25 -17.13
N LEU A 6 4.00 0.21 -17.55
CA LEU A 6 2.87 0.57 -16.68
C LEU A 6 2.77 -0.33 -15.44
N SER A 7 2.97 -1.64 -15.59
CA SER A 7 2.94 -2.58 -14.46
C SER A 7 4.04 -2.29 -13.44
N SER A 8 5.26 -1.97 -13.88
CA SER A 8 6.34 -1.57 -12.98
C SER A 8 6.02 -0.27 -12.22
N PHE A 9 5.37 0.68 -12.88
CA PHE A 9 4.97 1.96 -12.27
C PHE A 9 3.83 1.78 -11.25
N ALA A 10 2.86 0.90 -11.55
CA ALA A 10 1.81 0.50 -10.63
C ALA A 10 2.36 -0.21 -9.38
N LEU A 11 3.37 -1.08 -9.54
CA LEU A 11 4.06 -1.74 -8.43
C LEU A 11 4.81 -0.75 -7.55
N VAL A 12 5.56 0.17 -8.15
CA VAL A 12 6.32 1.19 -7.40
C VAL A 12 5.38 2.12 -6.64
N SER A 13 4.30 2.58 -7.28
CA SER A 13 3.29 3.41 -6.61
C SER A 13 2.60 2.65 -5.47
N GLY A 14 2.26 1.37 -5.66
CA GLY A 14 1.68 0.53 -4.60
C GLY A 14 2.62 0.32 -3.41
N LEU A 15 3.91 0.11 -3.66
CA LEU A 15 4.92 0.06 -2.58
C LEU A 15 5.00 1.37 -1.81
N MET A 16 4.84 2.52 -2.49
CA MET A 16 4.83 3.83 -1.86
C MET A 16 3.58 4.05 -0.99
N VAL A 17 2.42 3.50 -1.37
CA VAL A 17 1.17 3.53 -0.56
C VAL A 17 1.41 2.94 0.83
N VAL A 18 2.07 1.77 0.89
CA VAL A 18 2.30 1.03 2.14
C VAL A 18 3.39 1.68 2.99
N ARG A 19 4.38 2.34 2.37
CA ARG A 19 5.51 2.96 3.09
C ARG A 19 5.22 4.37 3.61
N ALA A 20 4.18 5.05 3.12
CA ALA A 20 3.93 6.43 3.51
C ALA A 20 3.44 6.51 4.97
N LYS A 21 4.16 7.31 5.78
CA LYS A 21 3.82 7.54 7.20
C LYS A 21 2.61 8.44 7.39
N ASN A 22 2.32 9.30 6.41
CA ASN A 22 1.16 10.18 6.42
C ASN A 22 0.01 9.50 5.64
N PRO A 23 -1.13 9.23 6.28
CA PRO A 23 -2.22 8.47 5.67
C PRO A 23 -2.84 9.19 4.45
N VAL A 24 -2.80 10.54 4.43
CA VAL A 24 -3.20 11.33 3.25
C VAL A 24 -2.32 11.03 2.04
N HIS A 25 -1.02 10.90 2.26
CA HIS A 25 -0.07 10.57 1.19
C HIS A 25 -0.29 9.14 0.70
N SER A 26 -0.59 8.17 1.57
CA SER A 26 -0.97 6.81 1.14
C SER A 26 -2.16 6.82 0.18
N VAL A 27 -3.20 7.63 0.45
CA VAL A 27 -4.39 7.69 -0.43
C VAL A 27 -4.09 8.37 -1.77
N LEU A 28 -3.25 9.39 -1.82
CA LEU A 28 -2.84 10.00 -3.08
C LEU A 28 -2.12 8.98 -4.00
N PHE A 29 -1.23 8.17 -3.43
CA PHE A 29 -0.57 7.09 -4.19
C PHE A 29 -1.54 5.98 -4.58
N PHE A 30 -2.57 5.72 -3.78
CA PHE A 30 -3.61 4.74 -4.09
C PHE A 30 -4.43 5.14 -5.33
N ILE A 31 -4.79 6.42 -5.46
CA ILE A 31 -5.44 6.97 -6.66
C ILE A 31 -4.53 6.78 -7.90
N LEU A 32 -3.23 7.05 -7.74
CA LEU A 32 -2.21 6.85 -8.78
C LEU A 32 -2.13 5.38 -9.24
N VAL A 33 -2.16 4.42 -8.31
CA VAL A 33 -2.18 2.98 -8.63
C VAL A 33 -3.41 2.65 -9.48
N PHE A 34 -4.61 3.11 -9.08
CA PHE A 34 -5.81 2.85 -9.86
C PHE A 34 -5.80 3.48 -11.25
N CYS A 35 -5.25 4.68 -11.39
CA CYS A 35 -5.09 5.32 -12.70
C CYS A 35 -4.16 4.51 -13.62
N ASN A 36 -3.05 3.99 -13.08
CA ASN A 36 -2.16 3.10 -13.84
C ASN A 36 -2.86 1.78 -14.21
N THR A 37 -3.64 1.20 -13.30
CA THR A 37 -4.43 -0.01 -13.57
C THR A 37 -5.52 0.22 -14.62
N SER A 38 -6.22 1.36 -14.61
CA SER A 38 -7.18 1.69 -15.66
C SER A 38 -6.52 1.88 -17.02
N GLY A 39 -5.32 2.49 -17.07
CA GLY A 39 -4.54 2.57 -18.31
C GLY A 39 -4.12 1.20 -18.84
N LEU A 40 -3.81 0.26 -17.94
CA LEU A 40 -3.48 -1.13 -18.27
C LEU A 40 -4.71 -1.89 -18.82
N LEU A 41 -5.90 -1.64 -18.26
CA LEU A 41 -7.17 -2.21 -18.74
C LEU A 41 -7.56 -1.70 -20.14
N ILE A 42 -7.39 -0.40 -20.41
CA ILE A 42 -7.59 0.18 -21.75
C ILE A 42 -6.67 -0.52 -22.75
N LEU A 43 -5.41 -0.75 -22.37
CA LEU A 43 -4.44 -1.39 -23.25
C LEU A 43 -4.73 -2.88 -23.52
N LEU A 44 -5.46 -3.54 -22.63
CA LEU A 44 -5.98 -4.90 -22.86
C LEU A 44 -7.25 -4.92 -23.74
N GLY A 45 -7.80 -3.77 -24.12
CA GLY A 45 -9.07 -3.66 -24.87
C GLY A 45 -10.32 -3.79 -24.00
N LEU A 46 -10.22 -3.55 -22.69
CA LEU A 46 -11.31 -3.64 -21.72
C LEU A 46 -11.89 -2.25 -21.41
N ASP A 47 -12.34 -1.52 -22.42
CA ASP A 47 -12.76 -0.11 -22.29
C ASP A 47 -13.91 0.10 -21.30
N PHE A 48 -14.92 -0.79 -21.32
CA PHE A 48 -16.04 -0.71 -20.38
C PHE A 48 -15.59 -0.90 -18.93
N PHE A 49 -14.68 -1.84 -18.70
CA PHE A 49 -14.14 -2.12 -17.37
C PHE A 49 -13.27 -0.96 -16.88
N ALA A 50 -12.47 -0.35 -17.77
CA ALA A 50 -11.66 0.82 -17.45
C ALA A 50 -12.50 2.02 -17.00
N MET A 51 -13.63 2.27 -17.69
CA MET A 51 -14.56 3.34 -17.32
C MET A 51 -15.20 3.11 -15.96
N ILE A 52 -15.66 1.89 -15.67
CA ILE A 52 -16.20 1.54 -14.33
C ILE A 52 -15.11 1.67 -13.27
N PHE A 53 -13.89 1.26 -13.58
CA PHE A 53 -12.75 1.42 -12.67
C PHE A 53 -12.53 2.88 -12.28
N LEU A 54 -12.54 3.80 -13.24
CA LEU A 54 -12.40 5.22 -12.97
C LEU A 54 -13.57 5.76 -12.12
N VAL A 55 -14.81 5.49 -12.50
CA VAL A 55 -15.98 6.07 -11.83
C VAL A 55 -16.16 5.52 -10.41
N VAL A 56 -16.10 4.19 -10.24
CA VAL A 56 -16.40 3.56 -8.94
C VAL A 56 -15.20 3.59 -8.01
N TYR A 57 -14.00 3.24 -8.49
CA TYR A 57 -12.84 3.14 -7.62
C TYR A 57 -12.21 4.51 -7.35
N ILE A 58 -11.94 5.31 -8.37
CA ILE A 58 -11.36 6.65 -8.16
C ILE A 58 -12.42 7.64 -7.70
N GLY A 59 -13.62 7.60 -8.30
CA GLY A 59 -14.68 8.57 -8.01
C GLY A 59 -15.38 8.38 -6.66
N ALA A 60 -15.70 7.14 -6.27
CA ALA A 60 -16.43 6.88 -5.02
C ALA A 60 -15.51 6.34 -3.91
N ILE A 61 -14.84 5.21 -4.15
CA ILE A 61 -14.11 4.47 -3.11
C ILE A 61 -12.91 5.29 -2.60
N ALA A 62 -12.07 5.82 -3.49
CA ALA A 62 -10.87 6.58 -3.09
C ALA A 62 -11.21 7.90 -2.37
N VAL A 63 -12.28 8.59 -2.79
CA VAL A 63 -12.78 9.79 -2.11
C VAL A 63 -13.32 9.46 -0.72
N LEU A 64 -14.05 8.35 -0.58
CA LEU A 64 -14.54 7.88 0.71
C LEU A 64 -13.37 7.51 1.64
N PHE A 65 -12.34 6.85 1.11
CA PHE A 65 -11.10 6.63 1.86
C PHE A 65 -10.47 7.95 2.30
N LEU A 66 -10.34 8.94 1.42
CA LEU A 66 -9.79 10.26 1.75
C LEU A 66 -10.52 10.91 2.94
N PHE A 67 -11.85 10.90 2.93
CA PHE A 67 -12.65 11.38 4.05
C PHE A 67 -12.40 10.61 5.35
N VAL A 68 -12.37 9.27 5.28
CA VAL A 68 -12.15 8.40 6.45
C VAL A 68 -10.77 8.63 7.06
N VAL A 69 -9.69 8.59 6.27
CA VAL A 69 -8.34 8.77 6.81
C VAL A 69 -8.08 10.19 7.31
N MET A 70 -8.70 11.22 6.71
CA MET A 70 -8.56 12.59 7.20
C MET A 70 -9.22 12.74 8.58
N MET A 71 -10.39 12.13 8.78
CA MET A 71 -11.06 12.13 10.09
C MET A 71 -10.29 11.32 11.15
N PHE A 72 -9.60 10.26 10.74
CA PHE A 72 -8.84 9.35 11.62
C PHE A 72 -7.36 9.71 11.79
N ASN A 73 -6.93 10.94 11.45
CA ASN A 73 -5.54 11.36 11.56
C ASN A 73 -5.09 11.53 13.02
N ILE A 74 -4.85 10.41 13.73
CA ILE A 74 -4.55 10.38 15.16
C ILE A 74 -3.47 9.29 15.43
N GLN A 75 -2.26 9.73 15.78
CA GLN A 75 -1.27 9.06 16.65
C GLN A 75 -0.54 7.76 16.19
N ILE A 76 -0.06 7.65 14.94
CA ILE A 76 0.90 6.56 14.60
C ILE A 76 2.35 6.93 14.94
N ALA A 77 2.62 8.19 15.28
CA ALA A 77 3.98 8.65 15.61
C ALA A 77 4.49 8.13 16.97
N GLU A 78 3.63 7.87 17.95
CA GLU A 78 4.03 7.37 19.28
C GLU A 78 4.29 5.85 19.30
N ILE A 79 3.54 5.06 18.51
CA ILE A 79 3.64 3.59 18.51
C ILE A 79 4.99 3.09 17.97
N HIS A 80 5.64 3.85 17.07
CA HIS A 80 6.91 3.44 16.46
C HIS A 80 8.11 3.50 17.40
N GLU A 81 8.13 4.38 18.41
CA GLU A 81 9.22 4.39 19.39
C GLU A 81 9.19 3.13 20.27
N GLU A 82 8.00 2.65 20.60
CA GLU A 82 7.82 1.42 21.38
C GLU A 82 8.20 0.18 20.56
N VAL A 83 7.74 0.09 19.31
CA VAL A 83 8.04 -1.04 18.40
C VAL A 83 9.53 -1.12 18.05
N LEU A 84 10.21 0.02 17.85
CA LEU A 84 11.67 0.05 17.64
C LEU A 84 12.45 -0.45 18.86
N ARG A 85 11.92 -0.26 20.06
CA ARG A 85 12.54 -0.74 21.30
C ARG A 85 12.31 -2.24 21.55
N TYR A 86 11.25 -2.83 21.00
CA TYR A 86 10.97 -4.27 21.05
C TYR A 86 11.57 -5.11 19.90
N LEU A 87 12.04 -4.47 18.82
CA LEU A 87 12.79 -5.13 17.73
C LEU A 87 14.05 -5.92 18.18
N PRO A 88 14.92 -5.41 19.07
CA PRO A 88 16.04 -6.20 19.55
C PRO A 88 15.58 -7.40 20.39
N VAL A 89 14.49 -7.24 21.17
CA VAL A 89 13.92 -8.32 21.99
C VAL A 89 13.32 -9.44 21.12
N SER A 90 12.58 -9.10 20.07
CA SER A 90 12.01 -10.10 19.15
C SER A 90 13.11 -10.86 18.37
N GLY A 91 14.20 -10.18 18.01
CA GLY A 91 15.37 -10.81 17.40
C GLY A 91 16.05 -11.84 18.31
N ILE A 92 16.25 -11.53 19.60
CA ILE A 92 16.91 -12.42 20.55
C ILE A 92 16.05 -13.66 20.84
N ILE A 93 14.74 -13.49 20.97
CA ILE A 93 13.78 -14.59 21.17
C ILE A 93 13.74 -15.50 19.94
N GLY A 94 13.76 -14.92 18.73
CA GLY A 94 13.85 -15.67 17.48
C GLY A 94 15.15 -16.48 17.37
N LEU A 95 16.28 -15.90 17.76
CA LEU A 95 17.58 -16.59 17.75
C LEU A 95 17.60 -17.79 18.71
N ILE A 96 17.07 -17.61 19.92
CA ILE A 96 16.96 -18.67 20.94
C ILE A 96 16.07 -19.81 20.45
N PHE A 97 14.93 -19.50 19.83
CA PHE A 97 14.04 -20.51 19.29
C PHE A 97 14.67 -21.26 18.11
N TRP A 98 15.35 -20.55 17.20
CA TRP A 98 16.05 -21.18 16.07
C TRP A 98 17.16 -22.12 16.53
N TRP A 99 17.95 -21.72 17.53
CA TRP A 99 19.00 -22.55 18.10
C TRP A 99 18.43 -23.78 18.82
N LYS A 100 17.28 -23.64 19.50
CA LYS A 100 16.61 -24.75 20.18
C LYS A 100 16.01 -25.77 19.21
N CYS A 101 15.47 -25.31 18.08
CA CYS A 101 14.87 -26.17 17.06
C CYS A 101 15.93 -26.94 16.25
N SER A 102 17.11 -26.36 16.02
CA SER A 102 18.22 -27.03 15.32
C SER A 102 18.90 -28.15 16.13
N SER A 103 18.54 -28.33 17.40
CA SER A 103 19.18 -29.27 18.33
C SER A 103 18.32 -30.52 18.63
N PHE A 104 17.20 -30.70 17.91
CA PHE A 104 16.31 -31.88 17.99
C PHE A 104 16.23 -32.56 16.63
#